data_AF-A0A3B0V5V5-F1
#
_entry.id   AF-A0A3B0V5V5-F1
#
_cell.length_a   1.000
_cell.length_b   1.000
_cell.length_c   1.000
_cell.angle_alpha   90.00
_cell.angle_beta   90.00
_cell.angle_gamma   90.00
#
_symmetry.space_group_name_H-M   'P 1'
#
loop_
_entity.id
_entity.type
_entity.pdbx_description
1 polymer ?
#
loop_
_entity_poly.entity_id
_entity_poly.type
_entity_poly.pdbx_seq_one_letter_code
_entity_poly.pdbx_strand_id
1 'polypeptide(L)'
;PAEATAVPVEAEPAPERFGILRFRDSATTPAGSFQLLLEGIAPAPAGTNYVLWLVDDSFNTLNLGAFEVTDGNVQFAGDIDQNLLAVYSSAFISVEPEGVSDGEIGPVAFNGLIPAGSLLHIRHVVTAFPANPINNAFLIGAQGQMQTAVEHTGLLQDELTNDNIREAQRHAEHVVNILDGESGSNFGDLDGDTVPQNPGDGVGVNGYLEGAKQHTNLATDAEDVTAEIELHAEHVLISSDNALGWIDAAIIQALRVIASDSAAEAQPAAEELARLLDAAMNGVDANGDGNVAPIQGEGGIQTAYVHGQNMGSFEFFTADGFSANAVPVAPVEEAAPATEEVIVATEEPPAADAAATIDMANFAYVSNDVTVSVGTAVTWINKDGGPRHSATASDGSFDTSLFDAGEQVTITFDTPGTYVYYCTLHGSPDGSGMAATITVTE
;
A
#
# COMPACT_ATOMS: atom_id res chain seq x y z
N PRO A 1 -35.14 -0.79 -44.06
CA PRO A 1 -33.79 -0.56 -43.49
C PRO A 1 -33.43 -1.74 -42.57
N ALA A 2 -32.47 -2.56 -42.99
CA ALA A 2 -31.96 -3.65 -42.17
C ALA A 2 -31.07 -3.06 -41.07
N GLU A 3 -31.31 -3.50 -39.84
CA GLU A 3 -30.56 -3.15 -38.65
C GLU A 3 -29.14 -3.72 -38.78
N ALA A 4 -28.13 -2.85 -38.70
CA ALA A 4 -26.74 -3.25 -38.78
C ALA A 4 -26.38 -4.01 -37.49
N THR A 5 -26.12 -5.31 -37.63
CA THR A 5 -25.53 -6.14 -36.59
C THR A 5 -24.13 -5.62 -36.26
N ALA A 6 -23.94 -5.17 -35.01
CA ALA A 6 -22.62 -4.84 -34.48
C ALA A 6 -21.70 -6.07 -34.60
N VAL A 7 -20.54 -5.86 -35.21
CA VAL A 7 -19.46 -6.85 -35.25
C VAL A 7 -18.93 -7.00 -33.83
N PRO A 8 -18.71 -8.22 -33.30
CA PRO A 8 -18.07 -8.38 -32.00
C PRO A 8 -16.67 -7.79 -32.11
N VAL A 9 -16.34 -6.84 -31.23
CA VAL A 9 -14.95 -6.43 -31.04
C VAL A 9 -14.23 -7.64 -30.48
N GLU A 10 -13.30 -8.19 -31.25
CA GLU A 10 -12.42 -9.27 -30.79
C GLU A 10 -11.62 -8.71 -29.61
N ALA A 11 -11.72 -9.35 -28.45
CA ALA A 11 -10.95 -8.93 -27.28
C ALA A 11 -9.46 -8.99 -27.65
N GLU A 12 -8.73 -7.88 -27.46
CA GLU A 12 -7.28 -7.88 -27.67
C GLU A 12 -6.65 -8.98 -26.80
N PRO A 13 -5.66 -9.73 -27.32
CA PRO A 13 -4.96 -10.72 -26.51
C PRO A 13 -4.30 -10.03 -25.33
N ALA A 14 -4.43 -10.62 -24.14
CA ALA A 14 -3.76 -10.10 -22.95
C ALA A 14 -2.24 -9.98 -23.21
N PRO A 15 -1.60 -8.89 -22.75
CA PRO A 15 -0.18 -8.68 -22.97
C PRO A 15 0.63 -9.85 -22.39
N GLU A 16 1.64 -10.29 -23.15
CA GLU A 16 2.49 -11.42 -22.75
C GLU A 16 3.36 -11.02 -21.53
N ARG A 17 3.19 -11.74 -20.41
CA ARG A 17 3.98 -11.59 -19.19
C ARG A 17 5.30 -12.34 -19.34
N PHE A 18 6.42 -11.66 -19.09
CA PHE A 18 7.77 -12.20 -19.22
C PHE A 18 8.45 -12.51 -17.89
N GLY A 19 7.87 -12.07 -16.76
CA GLY A 19 8.43 -12.38 -15.45
C GLY A 19 7.96 -11.46 -14.34
N ILE A 20 8.75 -11.38 -13.28
CA ILE A 20 8.41 -10.68 -12.05
C ILE A 20 9.66 -10.15 -11.33
N LEU A 21 9.55 -8.97 -10.73
CA LEU A 21 10.49 -8.45 -9.73
C LEU A 21 9.83 -8.53 -8.35
N ARG A 22 10.44 -9.30 -7.45
CA ARG A 22 9.96 -9.49 -6.08
C ARG A 22 10.83 -8.73 -5.09
N PHE A 23 10.23 -8.30 -3.99
CA PHE A 23 10.92 -7.69 -2.86
C PHE A 23 10.83 -8.57 -1.62
N ARG A 24 11.90 -8.59 -0.82
CA ARG A 24 12.01 -9.33 0.44
C ARG A 24 12.84 -8.56 1.44
N ASP A 25 12.65 -8.87 2.72
CA ASP A 25 13.55 -8.37 3.75
C ASP A 25 14.97 -8.86 3.49
N SER A 26 15.92 -7.93 3.55
CA SER A 26 17.34 -8.27 3.64
C SER A 26 17.69 -8.61 5.08
N ALA A 27 18.97 -8.89 5.37
CA ALA A 27 19.42 -9.14 6.74
C ALA A 27 19.19 -7.95 7.69
N THR A 28 19.06 -6.73 7.18
CA THR A 28 18.98 -5.50 7.99
C THR A 28 17.81 -4.59 7.63
N THR A 29 17.18 -4.81 6.48
CA THR A 29 16.29 -3.80 5.87
C THR A 29 15.02 -4.45 5.33
N PRO A 30 13.83 -4.07 5.83
CA PRO A 30 12.57 -4.57 5.30
C PRO A 30 12.42 -4.23 3.82
N ALA A 31 11.98 -5.21 3.01
CA ALA A 31 11.92 -5.11 1.55
C ALA A 31 13.19 -4.51 0.89
N GLY A 32 14.37 -4.74 1.48
CA GLY A 32 15.65 -4.25 0.99
C GLY A 32 16.33 -5.16 -0.03
N SER A 33 15.90 -6.41 -0.15
CA SER A 33 16.38 -7.33 -1.17
C SER A 33 15.41 -7.41 -2.35
N PHE A 34 15.93 -7.59 -3.55
CA PHE A 34 15.14 -7.76 -4.76
C PHE A 34 15.55 -9.03 -5.53
N GLN A 35 14.58 -9.62 -6.25
CA GLN A 35 14.81 -10.74 -7.14
C GLN A 35 14.00 -10.58 -8.43
N LEU A 36 14.69 -10.37 -9.54
CA LEU A 36 14.15 -10.38 -10.89
C LEU A 36 14.24 -11.80 -11.46
N LEU A 37 13.08 -12.33 -11.85
CA LEU A 37 12.94 -13.60 -12.56
C LEU A 37 12.23 -13.36 -13.88
N LEU A 38 12.92 -13.58 -15.00
CA LEU A 38 12.32 -13.49 -16.33
C LEU A 38 12.54 -14.78 -17.12
N GLU A 39 11.60 -15.09 -17.99
CA GLU A 39 11.63 -16.27 -18.86
C GLU A 39 11.33 -15.85 -20.32
N GLY A 40 11.86 -16.61 -21.28
CA GLY A 40 11.65 -16.34 -22.71
C GLY A 40 12.37 -15.10 -23.24
N ILE A 41 13.39 -14.59 -22.54
CA ILE A 41 14.10 -13.37 -22.92
C ILE A 41 15.16 -13.66 -23.97
N ALA A 42 15.23 -12.86 -25.04
CA ALA A 42 16.33 -12.95 -26.00
C ALA A 42 17.63 -12.37 -25.40
N PRO A 43 18.83 -12.84 -25.80
CA PRO A 43 20.07 -12.18 -25.42
C PRO A 43 20.05 -10.70 -25.83
N ALA A 44 20.65 -9.84 -25.02
CA ALA A 44 20.81 -8.42 -25.37
C ALA A 44 21.54 -8.27 -26.72
N PRO A 45 21.23 -7.22 -27.51
CA PRO A 45 21.96 -6.93 -28.74
C PRO A 45 23.48 -6.87 -28.52
N ALA A 46 24.26 -7.24 -29.54
CA ALA A 46 25.72 -7.28 -29.43
C ALA A 46 26.30 -5.90 -29.05
N GLY A 47 27.14 -5.86 -28.01
CA GLY A 47 27.72 -4.62 -27.48
C GLY A 47 26.80 -3.84 -26.54
N THR A 48 25.73 -4.47 -26.05
CA THR A 48 24.77 -3.88 -25.10
C THR A 48 24.43 -4.86 -23.98
N ASN A 49 23.92 -4.33 -22.86
CA ASN A 49 23.40 -5.08 -21.73
C ASN A 49 21.98 -4.66 -21.39
N TYR A 50 21.21 -5.56 -20.78
CA TYR A 50 19.99 -5.18 -20.07
C TYR A 50 20.34 -4.59 -18.71
N VAL A 51 19.64 -3.52 -18.32
CA VAL A 51 19.82 -2.85 -17.03
C VAL A 51 18.46 -2.67 -16.35
N LEU A 52 18.36 -3.07 -15.08
CA LEU A 52 17.14 -2.94 -14.29
C LEU A 52 17.10 -1.58 -13.57
N TRP A 53 15.96 -0.91 -13.64
CA TRP A 53 15.71 0.35 -12.98
C TRP A 53 14.42 0.30 -12.16
N LEU A 54 14.41 1.04 -11.06
CA LEU A 54 13.19 1.37 -10.31
C LEU A 54 12.86 2.85 -10.48
N VAL A 55 11.58 3.21 -10.37
CA VAL A 55 11.08 4.58 -10.46
C VAL A 55 10.19 4.90 -9.26
N ASP A 56 10.47 6.01 -8.59
CA ASP A 56 9.64 6.50 -7.48
C ASP A 56 8.50 7.41 -7.97
N ASP A 57 7.62 7.81 -7.05
CA ASP A 57 6.45 8.65 -7.35
C ASP A 57 6.83 10.07 -7.81
N SER A 58 8.11 10.46 -7.69
CA SER A 58 8.69 11.72 -8.18
C SER A 58 9.48 11.56 -9.48
N PHE A 59 9.41 10.40 -10.12
CA PHE A 59 10.14 10.03 -11.32
C PHE A 59 11.68 9.97 -11.15
N ASN A 60 12.18 9.90 -9.92
CA ASN A 60 13.59 9.60 -9.70
C ASN A 60 13.83 8.12 -9.98
N THR A 61 14.98 7.83 -10.59
CA THR A 61 15.35 6.47 -10.95
C THR A 61 16.45 5.92 -10.05
N LEU A 62 16.36 4.62 -9.77
CA LEU A 62 17.44 3.85 -9.17
C LEU A 62 17.91 2.79 -10.15
N ASN A 63 19.19 2.85 -10.50
CA ASN A 63 19.85 1.80 -11.27
C ASN A 63 20.19 0.62 -10.33
N LEU A 64 19.57 -0.54 -10.56
CA LEU A 64 19.86 -1.77 -9.82
C LEU A 64 20.98 -2.61 -10.45
N GLY A 65 21.39 -2.29 -11.68
CA GLY A 65 22.55 -2.88 -12.35
C GLY A 65 22.19 -3.64 -13.62
N ALA A 66 23.26 -4.00 -14.34
CA ALA A 66 23.18 -4.83 -15.53
C ALA A 66 23.07 -6.32 -15.18
N PHE A 67 22.36 -7.09 -16.00
CA PHE A 67 22.22 -8.54 -15.86
C PHE A 67 22.34 -9.27 -17.19
N GLU A 68 22.65 -10.57 -17.11
CA GLU A 68 22.80 -11.45 -18.26
C GLU A 68 21.59 -12.36 -18.44
N VAL A 69 21.35 -12.76 -19.69
CA VAL A 69 20.33 -13.74 -20.06
C VAL A 69 21.02 -15.07 -20.34
N THR A 70 20.65 -16.12 -19.59
CA THR A 70 21.21 -17.48 -19.75
C THR A 70 20.11 -18.43 -20.20
N ASP A 71 20.26 -19.01 -21.39
CA ASP A 71 19.30 -19.97 -21.97
C ASP A 71 17.85 -19.45 -21.99
N GLY A 72 17.68 -18.15 -22.21
CA GLY A 72 16.37 -17.49 -22.23
C GLY A 72 15.82 -17.10 -20.85
N ASN A 73 16.57 -17.33 -19.77
CA ASN A 73 16.15 -17.05 -18.41
C ASN A 73 17.03 -15.98 -17.76
N VAL A 74 16.44 -15.21 -16.86
CA VAL A 74 17.12 -14.23 -16.02
C VAL A 74 16.88 -14.57 -14.56
N GLN A 75 17.96 -14.60 -13.79
CA GLN A 75 17.93 -14.56 -12.34
C GLN A 75 18.89 -13.47 -11.89
N PHE A 76 18.34 -12.36 -11.44
CA PHE A 76 19.13 -11.21 -10.99
C PHE A 76 18.62 -10.76 -9.63
N ALA A 77 19.53 -10.58 -8.69
CA ALA A 77 19.17 -10.28 -7.31
C ALA A 77 20.24 -9.41 -6.64
N GLY A 78 19.85 -8.69 -5.61
CA GLY A 78 20.74 -7.86 -4.83
C GLY A 78 20.06 -7.29 -3.58
N ASP A 79 20.86 -6.64 -2.76
CA ASP A 79 20.43 -5.97 -1.53
C ASP A 79 20.71 -4.47 -1.64
N ILE A 80 19.75 -3.67 -1.19
CA ILE A 80 19.83 -2.21 -1.07
C ILE A 80 19.47 -1.85 0.36
N ASP A 81 20.21 -0.90 0.95
CA ASP A 81 19.93 -0.39 2.30
C ASP A 81 18.80 0.63 2.32
N GLN A 82 17.66 0.26 1.72
CA GLN A 82 16.40 1.00 1.78
C GLN A 82 15.22 0.07 1.51
N ASN A 83 14.04 0.41 2.01
CA ASN A 83 12.82 -0.33 1.70
C ASN A 83 12.36 -0.01 0.27
N LEU A 84 12.61 -0.91 -0.67
CA LEU A 84 12.34 -0.69 -2.08
C LEU A 84 10.84 -0.60 -2.38
N LEU A 85 10.02 -1.41 -1.70
CA LEU A 85 8.57 -1.43 -1.89
C LEU A 85 7.87 -0.17 -1.34
N ALA A 86 8.45 0.44 -0.30
CA ALA A 86 7.95 1.69 0.27
C ALA A 86 8.24 2.90 -0.62
N VAL A 87 9.32 2.86 -1.40
CA VAL A 87 9.83 4.03 -2.15
C VAL A 87 9.43 3.99 -3.62
N TYR A 88 9.57 2.84 -4.27
CA TYR A 88 9.39 2.74 -5.73
C TYR A 88 8.01 2.20 -6.09
N SER A 89 7.44 2.70 -7.18
CA SER A 89 6.10 2.36 -7.65
C SER A 89 6.07 1.69 -9.02
N SER A 90 7.19 1.71 -9.75
CA SER A 90 7.34 0.96 -10.99
C SER A 90 8.80 0.57 -11.24
N ALA A 91 9.00 -0.28 -12.24
CA ALA A 91 10.31 -0.69 -12.72
C ALA A 91 10.34 -0.73 -14.25
N PHE A 92 11.53 -0.68 -14.84
CA PHE A 92 11.70 -0.94 -16.26
C PHE A 92 13.09 -1.54 -16.52
N ILE A 93 13.23 -2.17 -17.69
CA ILE A 93 14.50 -2.71 -18.18
C ILE A 93 14.86 -1.98 -19.46
N SER A 94 16.02 -1.32 -19.46
CA SER A 94 16.58 -0.65 -20.64
C SER A 94 17.67 -1.49 -21.31
N VAL A 95 17.99 -1.15 -22.56
CA VAL A 95 19.13 -1.67 -23.32
C VAL A 95 20.21 -0.60 -23.35
N GLU A 96 21.34 -0.87 -22.68
CA GLU A 96 22.43 0.08 -22.52
C GLU A 96 23.72 -0.38 -23.20
N PRO A 97 24.54 0.52 -23.78
CA PRO A 97 25.85 0.15 -24.32
C PRO A 97 26.79 -0.46 -23.26
N GLU A 98 27.56 -1.47 -23.65
CA GLU A 98 28.59 -2.04 -22.77
C GLU A 98 29.67 -1.01 -22.40
N GLY A 99 30.05 -0.97 -21.12
CA GLY A 99 31.15 -0.12 -20.63
C GLY A 99 30.84 1.38 -20.53
N VAL A 100 29.57 1.77 -20.73
CA VAL A 100 29.09 3.13 -20.56
C VAL A 100 28.37 3.24 -19.20
N SER A 101 28.72 4.26 -18.42
CA SER A 101 28.16 4.51 -17.08
C SER A 101 27.59 5.92 -16.95
N ASP A 102 27.39 6.64 -18.07
CA ASP A 102 27.20 8.09 -18.10
C ASP A 102 25.75 8.56 -17.90
N GLY A 103 24.82 7.64 -17.57
CA GLY A 103 23.56 7.96 -16.93
C GLY A 103 22.42 8.39 -17.86
N GLU A 104 22.60 8.36 -19.18
CA GLU A 104 21.46 8.39 -20.11
C GLU A 104 20.79 7.01 -20.15
N ILE A 105 19.48 6.97 -19.92
CA ILE A 105 18.68 5.74 -20.00
C ILE A 105 18.42 5.44 -21.48
N GLY A 106 18.90 4.29 -21.94
CA GLY A 106 18.68 3.77 -23.28
C GLY A 106 17.24 3.31 -23.54
N PRO A 107 16.96 2.73 -24.72
CA PRO A 107 15.63 2.26 -25.07
C PRO A 107 15.09 1.24 -24.06
N VAL A 108 13.83 1.41 -23.65
CA VAL A 108 13.14 0.50 -22.75
C VAL A 108 12.69 -0.75 -23.51
N ALA A 109 13.08 -1.92 -23.01
CA ALA A 109 12.67 -3.22 -23.56
C ALA A 109 11.45 -3.79 -22.82
N PHE A 110 11.38 -3.61 -21.50
CA PHE A 110 10.32 -4.16 -20.67
C PHE A 110 9.90 -3.18 -19.57
N ASN A 111 8.61 -3.19 -19.22
CA ASN A 111 8.04 -2.41 -18.13
C ASN A 111 7.53 -3.35 -17.03
N GLY A 112 7.84 -3.00 -15.78
CA GLY A 112 7.38 -3.67 -14.57
C GLY A 112 6.36 -2.78 -13.84
N LEU A 113 5.13 -3.28 -13.67
CA LEU A 113 4.01 -2.49 -13.15
C LEU A 113 3.30 -3.21 -11.98
N ILE A 114 2.73 -2.41 -11.09
CA ILE A 114 1.65 -2.78 -10.17
C ILE A 114 0.57 -1.70 -10.32
N PRO A 115 -0.72 -2.04 -10.36
CA PRO A 115 -1.79 -1.05 -10.34
C PRO A 115 -1.66 -0.12 -9.13
N ALA A 116 -1.66 1.20 -9.36
CA ALA A 116 -1.41 2.18 -8.31
C ALA A 116 -2.40 2.06 -7.13
N GLY A 117 -3.67 1.76 -7.42
CA GLY A 117 -4.69 1.51 -6.41
C GLY A 117 -4.37 0.30 -5.52
N SER A 118 -3.89 -0.80 -6.12
CA SER A 118 -3.42 -1.95 -5.35
C SER A 118 -2.18 -1.62 -4.53
N LEU A 119 -1.19 -0.94 -5.13
CA LEU A 119 0.09 -0.63 -4.47
C LEU A 119 -0.09 0.20 -3.20
N LEU A 120 -0.99 1.18 -3.20
CA LEU A 120 -1.32 1.98 -2.02
C LEU A 120 -1.68 1.10 -0.83
N HIS A 121 -2.58 0.15 -1.03
CA HIS A 121 -3.07 -0.71 0.04
C HIS A 121 -2.10 -1.84 0.39
N ILE A 122 -1.36 -2.38 -0.58
CA ILE A 122 -0.24 -3.29 -0.33
C ILE A 122 0.79 -2.62 0.59
N ARG A 123 1.13 -1.35 0.33
CA ARG A 123 2.03 -0.58 1.19
C ARG A 123 1.48 -0.48 2.62
N HIS A 124 0.18 -0.30 2.83
CA HIS A 124 -0.36 -0.30 4.21
C HIS A 124 -0.21 -1.66 4.92
N VAL A 125 -0.31 -2.77 4.17
CA VAL A 125 -0.18 -4.12 4.73
C VAL A 125 1.27 -4.40 5.19
N VAL A 126 2.28 -4.00 4.40
CA VAL A 126 3.69 -4.41 4.64
C VAL A 126 4.74 -3.30 4.77
N THR A 127 4.37 -2.03 4.60
CA THR A 127 5.28 -0.88 4.78
C THR A 127 4.69 0.15 5.74
N ALA A 128 5.55 0.89 6.44
CA ALA A 128 5.10 1.95 7.35
C ALA A 128 4.38 3.07 6.58
N PHE A 129 3.29 3.60 7.14
CA PHE A 129 2.54 4.70 6.53
C PHE A 129 1.98 5.68 7.57
N PRO A 130 1.96 7.00 7.29
CA PRO A 130 1.64 8.03 8.28
C PRO A 130 0.21 8.00 8.83
N ALA A 131 -0.74 7.41 8.10
CA ALA A 131 -2.15 7.35 8.51
C ALA A 131 -2.43 6.28 9.58
N ASN A 132 -1.47 5.40 9.88
CA ASN A 132 -1.53 4.55 11.07
C ASN A 132 -1.15 5.40 12.30
N PRO A 133 -1.93 5.39 13.40
CA PRO A 133 -1.60 6.11 14.65
C PRO A 133 -0.19 5.87 15.18
N ILE A 134 0.44 4.76 14.78
CA ILE A 134 1.76 4.31 15.23
C ILE A 134 2.80 4.35 14.10
N ASN A 135 2.41 4.83 12.91
CA ASN A 135 3.26 4.91 11.71
C ASN A 135 3.93 3.58 11.37
N ASN A 136 3.17 2.49 11.44
CA ASN A 136 3.64 1.13 11.18
C ASN A 136 2.79 0.42 10.12
N ALA A 137 3.36 -0.57 9.43
CA ALA A 137 2.58 -1.46 8.58
C ALA A 137 1.68 -2.35 9.44
N PHE A 138 0.55 -2.81 8.90
CA PHE A 138 -0.34 -3.69 9.68
C PHE A 138 0.35 -4.99 10.10
N LEU A 139 0.99 -5.71 9.18
CA LEU A 139 1.61 -7.00 9.52
C LEU A 139 2.90 -6.84 10.34
N ILE A 140 3.63 -5.74 10.19
CA ILE A 140 4.79 -5.44 11.04
C ILE A 140 4.33 -5.07 12.47
N GLY A 141 3.23 -4.33 12.60
CA GLY A 141 2.61 -4.04 13.89
C GLY A 141 2.14 -5.30 14.60
N ALA A 142 1.45 -6.20 13.88
CA ALA A 142 1.04 -7.51 14.39
C ALA A 142 2.25 -8.32 14.89
N GLN A 143 3.34 -8.39 14.12
CA GLN A 143 4.58 -9.07 14.52
C GLN A 143 5.18 -8.46 15.80
N GLY A 144 5.26 -7.13 15.88
CA GLY A 144 5.82 -6.43 17.03
C GLY A 144 5.01 -6.68 18.30
N GLN A 145 3.70 -6.54 18.24
CA GLN A 145 2.82 -6.82 19.39
C GLN A 145 2.84 -8.31 19.78
N MET A 146 2.83 -9.23 18.80
CA MET A 146 2.94 -10.66 19.06
C MET A 146 4.25 -11.01 19.78
N GLN A 147 5.37 -10.40 19.41
CA GLN A 147 6.64 -10.59 20.09
C GLN A 147 6.58 -10.15 21.56
N THR A 148 5.97 -9.00 21.85
CA THR A 148 5.74 -8.54 23.23
C THR A 148 4.85 -9.50 24.02
N ALA A 149 3.80 -10.06 23.40
CA ALA A 149 2.93 -11.06 24.04
C ALA A 149 3.70 -12.36 24.35
N VAL A 150 4.57 -12.82 23.45
CA VAL A 150 5.43 -13.99 23.66
C VAL A 150 6.42 -13.73 24.81
N GLU A 151 7.03 -12.55 24.89
CA GLU A 151 7.92 -12.17 25.98
C GLU A 151 7.21 -12.22 27.35
N HIS A 152 6.00 -11.64 27.44
CA HIS A 152 5.20 -11.71 28.66
C HIS A 152 4.74 -13.13 29.00
N THR A 153 4.49 -13.97 28.00
CA THR A 153 4.20 -15.40 28.23
C THR A 153 5.42 -16.15 28.80
N GLY A 154 6.64 -15.79 28.38
CA GLY A 154 7.86 -16.31 28.98
C GLY A 154 8.01 -15.91 30.45
N LEU A 155 7.79 -14.63 30.76
CA LEU A 155 7.82 -14.14 32.14
C LEU A 155 6.75 -14.82 33.01
N LEU A 156 5.53 -15.00 32.48
CA LEU A 156 4.46 -15.76 33.13
C LEU A 156 4.95 -17.17 33.52
N GLN A 157 5.57 -17.91 32.60
CA GLN A 157 6.07 -19.26 32.86
C GLN A 157 7.19 -19.30 33.92
N ASP A 158 8.07 -18.29 33.91
CA ASP A 158 9.11 -18.14 34.93
C ASP A 158 8.48 -17.94 36.32
N GLU A 159 7.46 -17.09 36.43
CA GLU A 159 6.74 -16.86 37.70
C GLU A 159 6.00 -18.10 38.19
N LEU A 160 5.42 -18.91 37.29
CA LEU A 160 4.83 -20.20 37.66
C LEU A 160 5.88 -21.18 38.21
N THR A 161 7.07 -21.21 37.61
CA THR A 161 8.19 -22.03 38.11
C THR A 161 8.63 -21.62 39.52
N ASN A 162 8.49 -20.33 39.84
CA ASN A 162 8.79 -19.75 41.14
C ASN A 162 7.61 -19.82 42.14
N ASP A 163 6.52 -20.53 41.80
CA ASP A 163 5.29 -20.63 42.60
C ASP A 163 4.65 -19.27 42.91
N ASN A 164 4.83 -18.30 42.00
CA ASN A 164 4.37 -16.93 42.14
C ASN A 164 3.15 -16.66 41.27
N ILE A 165 2.00 -17.22 41.68
CA ILE A 165 0.76 -17.12 40.90
C ILE A 165 0.31 -15.68 40.65
N ARG A 166 0.54 -14.75 41.59
CA ARG A 166 0.09 -13.36 41.43
C ARG A 166 0.80 -12.62 40.30
N GLU A 167 2.12 -12.78 40.18
CA GLU A 167 2.87 -12.17 39.09
C GLU A 167 2.59 -12.87 37.75
N ALA A 168 2.37 -14.20 37.77
CA ALA A 168 1.94 -14.92 36.58
C ALA A 168 0.58 -14.42 36.05
N GLN A 169 -0.39 -14.16 36.94
CA GLN A 169 -1.69 -13.58 36.58
C GLN A 169 -1.54 -12.19 35.96
N ARG A 170 -0.67 -11.34 36.49
CA ARG A 170 -0.37 -10.02 35.90
C ARG A 170 0.21 -10.15 34.49
N HIS A 171 1.18 -11.03 34.30
CA HIS A 171 1.72 -11.26 32.96
C HIS A 171 0.69 -11.86 32.00
N ALA A 172 -0.24 -12.69 32.49
CA ALA A 172 -1.36 -13.17 31.68
C ALA A 172 -2.33 -12.04 31.27
N GLU A 173 -2.62 -11.08 32.16
CA GLU A 173 -3.36 -9.86 31.80
C GLU A 173 -2.65 -9.08 30.68
N HIS A 174 -1.34 -8.86 30.83
CA HIS A 174 -0.56 -8.16 29.81
C HIS A 174 -0.72 -8.83 28.44
N VAL A 175 -0.64 -10.16 28.39
CA VAL A 175 -0.83 -10.93 27.15
C VAL A 175 -2.21 -10.68 26.57
N VAL A 176 -3.30 -10.75 27.35
CA VAL A 176 -4.65 -10.46 26.85
C VAL A 176 -4.73 -9.04 26.28
N ASN A 177 -4.23 -8.05 27.02
CA ASN A 177 -4.30 -6.64 26.61
C ASN A 177 -3.47 -6.33 25.35
N ILE A 178 -2.33 -7.02 25.16
CA ILE A 178 -1.52 -6.92 23.93
C ILE A 178 -2.19 -7.62 22.74
N LEU A 179 -2.84 -8.76 22.95
CA LEU A 179 -3.49 -9.50 21.87
C LEU A 179 -4.76 -8.80 21.39
N ASP A 180 -5.62 -8.38 22.32
CA ASP A 180 -6.95 -7.85 22.00
C ASP A 180 -6.92 -6.33 21.69
N GLY A 181 -5.97 -5.60 22.29
CA GLY A 181 -5.88 -4.14 22.15
C GLY A 181 -6.95 -3.38 22.94
N GLU A 182 -6.80 -2.06 23.08
CA GLU A 182 -7.67 -1.22 23.92
C GLU A 182 -9.13 -1.14 23.44
N SER A 183 -9.36 -1.41 22.16
CA SER A 183 -10.70 -1.50 21.57
C SER A 183 -11.31 -2.90 21.68
N GLY A 184 -10.54 -3.89 22.13
CA GLY A 184 -10.93 -5.27 22.30
C GLY A 184 -11.88 -5.50 23.48
N SER A 185 -12.74 -6.50 23.37
CA SER A 185 -13.77 -6.77 24.39
C SER A 185 -13.23 -7.39 25.69
N ASN A 186 -12.02 -7.95 25.65
CA ASN A 186 -11.34 -8.57 26.78
C ASN A 186 -10.32 -7.63 27.43
N PHE A 187 -10.10 -6.44 26.86
CA PHE A 187 -9.17 -5.48 27.44
C PHE A 187 -9.64 -4.98 28.81
N GLY A 188 -8.73 -4.95 29.78
CA GLY A 188 -9.02 -4.38 31.09
C GLY A 188 -8.05 -4.79 32.19
N ASP A 189 -8.46 -4.47 33.42
CA ASP A 189 -7.89 -5.00 34.66
C ASP A 189 -8.54 -6.37 34.92
N LEU A 190 -7.80 -7.41 34.62
CA LEU A 190 -8.20 -8.80 34.65
C LEU A 190 -7.64 -9.53 35.87
N ASP A 191 -6.48 -9.12 36.39
CA ASP A 191 -5.88 -9.68 37.60
C ASP A 191 -6.46 -9.10 38.90
N GLY A 192 -7.22 -8.01 38.80
CA GLY A 192 -7.97 -7.38 39.88
C GLY A 192 -7.11 -6.46 40.77
N ASP A 193 -5.99 -5.97 40.26
CA ASP A 193 -5.09 -5.06 40.97
C ASP A 193 -5.50 -3.57 40.90
N THR A 194 -6.65 -3.28 40.27
CA THR A 194 -7.32 -1.99 40.09
C THR A 194 -6.80 -1.14 38.92
N VAL A 195 -5.83 -1.62 38.14
CA VAL A 195 -5.27 -0.86 37.00
C VAL A 195 -5.09 -1.78 35.79
N PRO A 196 -5.75 -1.49 34.64
CA PRO A 196 -5.44 -2.18 33.40
C PRO A 196 -3.98 -1.93 32.99
N GLN A 197 -3.20 -2.98 32.84
CA GLN A 197 -1.81 -2.88 32.40
C GLN A 197 -1.66 -3.37 30.97
N ASN A 198 -1.15 -2.49 30.11
CA ASN A 198 -0.83 -2.81 28.73
C ASN A 198 0.61 -2.39 28.41
N PRO A 199 1.56 -3.33 28.35
CA PRO A 199 2.91 -3.05 27.86
C PRO A 199 2.98 -2.93 26.33
N GLY A 200 1.88 -3.24 25.62
CA GLY A 200 1.75 -3.08 24.18
C GLY A 200 1.47 -1.63 23.76
N ASP A 201 1.10 -1.48 22.50
CA ASP A 201 0.93 -0.18 21.86
C ASP A 201 -0.52 0.32 21.80
N GLY A 202 -1.46 -0.46 22.36
CA GLY A 202 -2.88 -0.14 22.44
C GLY A 202 -3.72 -0.57 21.24
N VAL A 203 -3.13 -0.88 20.08
CA VAL A 203 -3.86 -1.36 18.89
C VAL A 203 -4.21 -2.84 19.03
N GLY A 204 -3.25 -3.60 19.54
CA GLY A 204 -3.35 -5.05 19.72
C GLY A 204 -3.15 -5.86 18.44
N VAL A 205 -2.74 -7.12 18.59
CA VAL A 205 -2.50 -8.01 17.44
C VAL A 205 -3.77 -8.19 16.60
N ASN A 206 -4.93 -8.32 17.24
CA ASN A 206 -6.24 -8.42 16.57
C ASN A 206 -6.51 -7.20 15.67
N GLY A 207 -6.33 -5.98 16.20
CA GLY A 207 -6.55 -4.75 15.44
C GLY A 207 -5.64 -4.65 14.21
N TYR A 208 -4.38 -5.03 14.36
CA TYR A 208 -3.43 -5.06 13.24
C TYR A 208 -3.81 -6.09 12.17
N LEU A 209 -4.20 -7.31 12.56
CA LEU A 209 -4.59 -8.36 11.61
C LEU A 209 -5.89 -8.03 10.86
N GLU A 210 -6.88 -7.46 11.53
CA GLU A 210 -8.11 -7.02 10.85
C GLU A 210 -7.84 -5.85 9.89
N GLY A 211 -6.95 -4.92 10.27
CA GLY A 211 -6.49 -3.86 9.36
C GLY A 211 -5.74 -4.40 8.15
N ALA A 212 -4.88 -5.41 8.34
CA ALA A 212 -4.20 -6.09 7.24
C ALA A 212 -5.23 -6.70 6.27
N LYS A 213 -6.21 -7.46 6.78
CA LYS A 213 -7.28 -8.06 5.96
C LYS A 213 -8.08 -7.01 5.20
N GLN A 214 -8.45 -5.91 5.86
CA GLN A 214 -9.19 -4.82 5.23
C GLN A 214 -8.40 -4.25 4.05
N HIS A 215 -7.12 -3.92 4.24
CA HIS A 215 -6.29 -3.35 3.18
C HIS A 215 -5.94 -4.36 2.09
N THR A 216 -5.81 -5.64 2.41
CA THR A 216 -5.69 -6.69 1.41
C THR A 216 -6.90 -6.74 0.49
N ASN A 217 -8.13 -6.67 1.02
CA ASN A 217 -9.34 -6.62 0.19
C ASN A 217 -9.40 -5.35 -0.67
N LEU A 218 -9.04 -4.19 -0.11
CA LEU A 218 -8.98 -2.95 -0.89
C LEU A 218 -7.94 -3.01 -2.02
N ALA A 219 -6.82 -3.73 -1.82
CA ALA A 219 -5.83 -3.93 -2.86
C ALA A 219 -6.36 -4.79 -4.02
N THR A 220 -7.23 -5.77 -3.72
CA THR A 220 -7.88 -6.62 -4.73
C THR A 220 -9.07 -5.99 -5.41
N ASP A 221 -9.74 -5.04 -4.75
CA ASP A 221 -10.88 -4.30 -5.31
C ASP A 221 -10.45 -3.16 -6.26
N ALA A 222 -9.15 -2.88 -6.36
CA ALA A 222 -8.60 -1.87 -7.24
C ALA A 222 -8.73 -2.26 -8.73
N GLU A 223 -8.78 -1.25 -9.60
CA GLU A 223 -8.78 -1.44 -11.05
C GLU A 223 -7.47 -2.09 -11.52
N ASP A 224 -7.55 -2.89 -12.58
CA ASP A 224 -6.43 -3.61 -13.20
C ASP A 224 -5.67 -4.57 -12.28
N VAL A 225 -6.30 -5.03 -11.19
CA VAL A 225 -5.73 -6.04 -10.28
C VAL A 225 -5.22 -7.25 -11.06
N THR A 226 -4.04 -7.72 -10.70
CA THR A 226 -3.39 -8.84 -11.39
C THR A 226 -3.60 -10.15 -10.65
N ALA A 227 -3.47 -11.26 -11.37
CA ALA A 227 -3.59 -12.60 -10.78
C ALA A 227 -2.55 -12.86 -9.68
N GLU A 228 -1.38 -12.19 -9.70
CA GLU A 228 -0.41 -12.30 -8.61
C GLU A 228 -0.89 -11.60 -7.33
N ILE A 229 -1.53 -10.44 -7.48
CA ILE A 229 -2.12 -9.72 -6.36
C ILE A 229 -3.25 -10.54 -5.76
N GLU A 230 -4.15 -11.08 -6.59
CA GLU A 230 -5.27 -11.93 -6.15
C GLU A 230 -4.78 -13.17 -5.40
N LEU A 231 -3.82 -13.92 -5.98
CA LEU A 231 -3.26 -15.13 -5.38
C LEU A 231 -2.65 -14.84 -4.00
N HIS A 232 -1.83 -13.79 -3.91
CA HIS A 232 -1.13 -13.49 -2.68
C HIS A 232 -2.01 -12.77 -1.66
N ALA A 233 -3.03 -12.03 -2.09
CA ALA A 233 -4.07 -11.51 -1.21
C ALA A 233 -4.83 -12.65 -0.52
N GLU A 234 -5.23 -13.69 -1.26
CA GLU A 234 -5.89 -14.87 -0.68
C GLU A 234 -5.03 -15.50 0.42
N HIS A 235 -3.72 -15.63 0.18
CA HIS A 235 -2.77 -16.16 1.16
C HIS A 235 -2.60 -15.29 2.41
N VAL A 236 -2.61 -13.97 2.26
CA VAL A 236 -2.60 -13.03 3.38
C VAL A 236 -3.87 -13.19 4.22
N LEU A 237 -5.04 -13.25 3.58
CA LEU A 237 -6.33 -13.40 4.25
C LEU A 237 -6.41 -14.71 5.03
N ILE A 238 -6.08 -15.86 4.40
CA ILE A 238 -6.11 -17.18 5.04
C ILE A 238 -5.17 -17.23 6.25
N SER A 239 -3.93 -16.74 6.08
CA SER A 239 -2.94 -16.78 7.16
C SER A 239 -3.31 -15.84 8.31
N SER A 240 -3.95 -14.71 8.01
CA SER A 240 -4.46 -13.77 9.02
C SER A 240 -5.65 -14.35 9.78
N ASP A 241 -6.57 -15.04 9.11
CA ASP A 241 -7.70 -15.72 9.76
C ASP A 241 -7.25 -16.89 10.64
N ASN A 242 -6.25 -17.66 10.22
CA ASN A 242 -5.62 -18.68 11.06
C ASN A 242 -5.02 -18.05 12.33
N ALA A 243 -4.24 -16.98 12.17
CA ALA A 243 -3.63 -16.25 13.27
C ALA A 243 -4.67 -15.72 14.26
N LEU A 244 -5.75 -15.08 13.78
CA LEU A 244 -6.87 -14.62 14.61
C LEU A 244 -7.51 -15.78 15.38
N GLY A 245 -7.73 -16.94 14.74
CA GLY A 245 -8.28 -18.12 15.42
C GLY A 245 -7.37 -18.67 16.53
N TRP A 246 -6.06 -18.65 16.34
CA TRP A 246 -5.10 -19.02 17.40
C TRP A 246 -5.03 -17.97 18.50
N ILE A 247 -5.14 -16.68 18.18
CA ILE A 247 -5.19 -15.59 19.15
C ILE A 247 -6.44 -15.69 20.04
N ASP A 248 -7.61 -15.96 19.47
CA ASP A 248 -8.84 -16.20 20.24
C ASP A 248 -8.66 -17.34 21.24
N ALA A 249 -8.05 -18.45 20.80
CA ALA A 249 -7.74 -19.58 21.67
C ALA A 249 -6.68 -19.23 22.74
N ALA A 250 -5.70 -18.40 22.40
CA ALA A 250 -4.65 -17.93 23.31
C ALA A 250 -5.23 -17.04 24.41
N ILE A 251 -6.09 -16.08 24.07
CA ILE A 251 -6.81 -15.24 25.04
C ILE A 251 -7.58 -16.11 26.03
N ILE A 252 -8.26 -17.16 25.57
CA ILE A 252 -8.95 -18.11 26.45
C ILE A 252 -7.98 -18.79 27.43
N GLN A 253 -6.77 -19.17 27.00
CA GLN A 253 -5.78 -19.77 27.91
C GLN A 253 -5.21 -18.75 28.90
N ALA A 254 -4.92 -17.52 28.47
CA ALA A 254 -4.46 -16.46 29.36
C ALA A 254 -5.51 -16.17 30.45
N LEU A 255 -6.79 -16.07 30.08
CA LEU A 255 -7.91 -15.92 31.03
C LEU A 255 -8.02 -17.10 32.01
N ARG A 256 -7.66 -18.33 31.60
CA ARG A 256 -7.60 -19.49 32.51
C ARG A 256 -6.44 -19.39 33.50
N VAL A 257 -5.28 -18.89 33.09
CA VAL A 257 -4.17 -18.59 34.00
C VAL A 257 -4.62 -17.56 35.04
N ILE A 258 -5.27 -16.48 34.59
CA ILE A 258 -5.82 -15.43 35.46
C ILE A 258 -6.79 -16.02 36.50
N ALA A 259 -7.66 -16.93 36.07
CA ALA A 259 -8.66 -17.54 36.95
C ALA A 259 -8.14 -18.64 37.90
N SER A 260 -6.87 -19.04 37.79
CA SER A 260 -6.31 -20.16 38.56
C SER A 260 -5.96 -19.78 40.00
N ASP A 261 -6.11 -20.70 40.95
CA ASP A 261 -5.81 -20.46 42.37
C ASP A 261 -4.35 -20.77 42.75
N SER A 262 -3.62 -21.48 41.88
CA SER A 262 -2.24 -21.91 42.14
C SER A 262 -1.41 -22.04 40.87
N ALA A 263 -0.08 -22.00 41.02
CA ALA A 263 0.83 -22.15 39.89
C ALA A 263 0.67 -23.53 39.19
N ALA A 264 0.49 -24.59 39.98
CA ALA A 264 0.27 -25.94 39.45
C ALA A 264 -1.02 -26.07 38.63
N GLU A 265 -2.06 -25.31 38.96
CA GLU A 265 -3.32 -25.28 38.21
C GLU A 265 -3.19 -24.46 36.91
N ALA A 266 -2.47 -23.34 36.97
CA ALA A 266 -2.25 -22.46 35.81
C ALA A 266 -1.34 -23.07 34.74
N GLN A 267 -0.39 -23.94 35.14
CA GLN A 267 0.68 -24.44 34.28
C GLN A 267 0.20 -25.01 32.93
N PRO A 268 -0.82 -25.89 32.84
CA PRO A 268 -1.26 -26.43 31.55
C PRO A 268 -1.83 -25.36 30.61
N ALA A 269 -2.50 -24.34 31.15
CA ALA A 269 -3.01 -23.23 30.35
C ALA A 269 -1.87 -22.34 29.84
N ALA A 270 -0.85 -22.09 30.67
CA ALA A 270 0.33 -21.33 30.27
C ALA A 270 1.17 -22.00 29.18
N GLU A 271 1.28 -23.33 29.20
CA GLU A 271 1.96 -24.11 28.15
C GLU A 271 1.20 -24.05 26.83
N GLU A 272 -0.13 -24.21 26.88
CA GLU A 272 -0.97 -24.12 25.68
C GLU A 272 -1.04 -22.69 25.13
N LEU A 273 -1.05 -21.68 25.99
CA LEU A 273 -0.93 -20.26 25.60
C LEU A 273 0.33 -20.06 24.74
N ALA A 274 1.50 -20.47 25.24
CA ALA A 274 2.75 -20.32 24.51
C ALA A 274 2.74 -21.03 23.15
N ARG A 275 2.17 -22.23 23.09
CA ARG A 275 2.02 -22.99 21.83
C ARG A 275 1.12 -22.27 20.83
N LEU A 276 0.04 -21.65 21.29
CA LEU A 276 -0.90 -20.92 20.43
C LEU A 276 -0.31 -19.61 19.91
N LEU A 277 0.46 -18.89 20.72
CA LEU A 277 1.18 -17.69 20.27
C LEU A 277 2.26 -18.03 19.23
N ASP A 278 2.98 -19.13 19.44
CA ASP A 278 3.93 -19.65 18.45
C ASP A 278 3.23 -20.00 17.13
N ALA A 279 2.10 -20.71 17.19
CA ALA A 279 1.27 -20.99 16.02
C ALA A 279 0.76 -19.71 15.32
N ALA A 280 0.29 -18.72 16.08
CA ALA A 280 -0.15 -17.43 15.53
C ALA A 280 0.98 -16.70 14.78
N MET A 281 2.20 -16.68 15.35
CA MET A 281 3.34 -16.00 14.74
C MET A 281 3.93 -16.77 13.56
N ASN A 282 4.27 -18.04 13.77
CA ASN A 282 5.10 -18.87 12.89
C ASN A 282 4.28 -19.86 12.05
N GLY A 283 3.02 -20.08 12.38
CA GLY A 283 2.19 -21.11 11.79
C GLY A 283 2.50 -22.52 12.29
N VAL A 284 1.81 -23.51 11.72
CA VAL A 284 1.98 -24.93 12.03
C VAL A 284 1.98 -25.72 10.72
N ASP A 285 2.86 -26.70 10.58
CA ASP A 285 2.79 -27.68 9.48
C ASP A 285 1.72 -28.74 9.83
N ALA A 286 0.46 -28.44 9.52
CA ALA A 286 -0.69 -29.26 9.89
C ALA A 286 -0.79 -30.54 9.04
N ASN A 287 -0.33 -30.49 7.79
CA ASN A 287 -0.38 -31.61 6.86
C ASN A 287 0.87 -32.52 6.92
N GLY A 288 1.96 -32.06 7.53
CA GLY A 288 3.19 -32.81 7.76
C GLY A 288 4.12 -32.91 6.55
N ASP A 289 4.04 -31.98 5.58
CA ASP A 289 4.88 -31.97 4.39
C ASP A 289 6.23 -31.25 4.57
N GLY A 290 6.45 -30.67 5.76
CA GLY A 290 7.65 -29.94 6.13
C GLY A 290 7.60 -28.44 5.83
N ASN A 291 6.47 -27.92 5.32
CA ASN A 291 6.29 -26.50 5.02
C ASN A 291 5.07 -25.94 5.75
N VAL A 292 5.19 -24.70 6.22
CA VAL A 292 4.03 -23.92 6.68
C VAL A 292 3.48 -23.17 5.47
N ALA A 293 2.42 -23.70 4.86
CA ALA A 293 1.81 -23.11 3.67
C ALA A 293 0.71 -22.10 4.02
N PRO A 294 0.37 -21.16 3.13
CA PRO A 294 -0.74 -20.21 3.33
C PRO A 294 -2.11 -20.88 3.13
N ILE A 295 -2.34 -22.01 3.80
CA ILE A 295 -3.60 -22.76 3.76
C ILE A 295 -4.27 -22.74 5.12
N GLN A 296 -5.55 -23.12 5.15
CA GLN A 296 -6.33 -23.18 6.38
C GLN A 296 -5.65 -24.07 7.42
N GLY A 297 -5.40 -23.51 8.61
CA GLY A 297 -4.78 -24.19 9.74
C GLY A 297 -3.25 -24.25 9.73
N GLU A 298 -2.57 -23.60 8.77
CA GLU A 298 -1.10 -23.62 8.69
C GLU A 298 -0.45 -22.24 8.78
N GLY A 299 -0.65 -21.37 7.79
CA GLY A 299 0.04 -20.07 7.73
C GLY A 299 -0.31 -19.17 8.91
N GLY A 300 0.70 -18.53 9.51
CA GLY A 300 0.56 -17.52 10.56
C GLY A 300 0.93 -16.10 10.09
N ILE A 301 1.21 -15.20 11.04
CA ILE A 301 1.55 -13.79 10.76
C ILE A 301 2.76 -13.66 9.82
N GLN A 302 3.80 -14.48 9.99
CA GLN A 302 4.97 -14.44 9.11
C GLN A 302 4.63 -14.88 7.68
N THR A 303 3.80 -15.90 7.53
CA THR A 303 3.31 -16.34 6.21
C THR A 303 2.51 -15.22 5.54
N ALA A 304 1.60 -14.57 6.29
CA ALA A 304 0.87 -13.40 5.80
C ALA A 304 1.84 -12.30 5.35
N TYR A 305 2.85 -11.98 6.14
CA TYR A 305 3.82 -10.91 5.81
C TYR A 305 4.57 -11.18 4.51
N VAL A 306 5.08 -12.40 4.31
CA VAL A 306 5.76 -12.78 3.07
C VAL A 306 4.83 -12.68 1.85
N HIS A 307 3.56 -13.06 1.99
CA HIS A 307 2.60 -12.93 0.91
C HIS A 307 2.17 -11.49 0.67
N GLY A 308 2.08 -10.65 1.70
CA GLY A 308 1.89 -9.21 1.54
C GLY A 308 3.02 -8.56 0.74
N GLN A 309 4.26 -8.98 0.94
CA GLN A 309 5.39 -8.55 0.10
C GLN A 309 5.26 -9.04 -1.34
N ASN A 310 4.74 -10.25 -1.54
CA ASN A 310 4.52 -10.78 -2.89
C ASN A 310 3.43 -10.04 -3.65
N MET A 311 2.38 -9.54 -2.99
CA MET A 311 1.41 -8.66 -3.64
C MET A 311 2.11 -7.43 -4.23
N GLY A 312 3.18 -6.96 -3.59
CA GLY A 312 4.03 -5.84 -4.02
C GLY A 312 5.03 -6.15 -5.13
N SER A 313 4.84 -7.22 -5.92
CA SER A 313 5.79 -7.60 -6.97
C SER A 313 5.46 -6.96 -8.32
N PHE A 314 6.46 -6.43 -9.03
CA PHE A 314 6.26 -5.86 -10.37
C PHE A 314 6.24 -6.95 -11.44
N GLU A 315 5.13 -7.10 -12.16
CA GLU A 315 5.04 -8.01 -13.30
C GLU A 315 5.58 -7.34 -14.57
N PHE A 316 6.41 -8.06 -15.33
CA PHE A 316 7.11 -7.51 -16.50
C PHE A 316 6.43 -7.88 -17.82
N PHE A 317 6.25 -6.87 -18.67
CA PHE A 317 5.67 -6.96 -20.01
C PHE A 317 6.58 -6.27 -21.05
N THR A 318 6.47 -6.61 -22.33
CA THR A 318 7.17 -5.89 -23.41
C THR A 318 6.74 -4.43 -23.49
N ALA A 319 7.67 -3.52 -23.79
CA ALA A 319 7.40 -2.09 -23.88
C ALA A 319 6.31 -1.71 -24.90
N ASP A 320 6.17 -2.47 -26.00
CA ASP A 320 5.21 -2.21 -27.08
C ASP A 320 3.78 -2.75 -26.79
N GLY A 321 3.59 -3.48 -25.68
CA GLY A 321 2.30 -4.03 -25.27
C GLY A 321 1.40 -3.04 -24.53
N PHE A 322 1.79 -1.76 -24.44
CA PHE A 322 1.06 -0.75 -23.69
C PHE A 322 1.08 0.63 -24.38
N SER A 323 -0.11 1.25 -24.50
CA SER A 323 -0.28 2.65 -24.87
C SER A 323 0.01 3.55 -23.67
N ALA A 324 1.12 4.27 -23.70
CA ALA A 324 1.59 5.18 -22.66
C ALA A 324 0.75 6.47 -22.50
N ASN A 325 -0.53 6.36 -22.15
CA ASN A 325 -1.20 7.44 -21.44
C ASN A 325 -0.98 7.26 -19.93
N ALA A 326 0.22 7.57 -19.44
CA ALA A 326 0.48 8.09 -18.09
C ALA A 326 1.99 8.27 -17.77
N VAL A 327 2.80 8.71 -18.74
CA VAL A 327 4.00 9.52 -18.41
C VAL A 327 3.92 10.78 -19.25
N PRO A 328 3.63 11.96 -18.69
CA PRO A 328 3.64 13.18 -19.48
C PRO A 328 5.09 13.51 -19.84
N VAL A 329 5.46 13.22 -21.10
CA VAL A 329 6.64 13.81 -21.71
C VAL A 329 6.38 15.31 -21.81
N ALA A 330 7.16 16.11 -21.09
CA ALA A 330 7.11 17.56 -21.18
C ALA A 330 7.27 18.01 -22.64
N PRO A 331 6.42 18.92 -23.17
CA PRO A 331 6.61 19.43 -24.52
C PRO A 331 7.89 20.28 -24.56
N VAL A 332 8.83 19.87 -25.41
CA VAL A 332 9.98 20.69 -25.80
C VAL A 332 9.45 21.82 -26.69
N GLU A 333 9.48 23.05 -26.19
CA GLU A 333 9.09 24.25 -26.93
C GLU A 333 10.17 24.57 -27.99
N GLU A 334 9.86 24.30 -29.26
CA GLU A 334 10.68 24.66 -30.41
C GLU A 334 10.47 26.14 -30.78
N ALA A 335 11.50 26.96 -30.57
CA ALA A 335 11.47 28.39 -30.85
C ALA A 335 11.88 28.74 -32.29
N ALA A 336 11.04 29.51 -33.01
CA ALA A 336 11.44 30.46 -34.08
C ALA A 336 10.23 31.34 -34.53
N PRO A 337 10.43 32.48 -35.22
CA PRO A 337 10.91 33.75 -34.71
C PRO A 337 9.89 34.90 -34.87
N ALA A 338 10.19 36.03 -34.21
CA ALA A 338 9.35 37.23 -34.14
C ALA A 338 9.22 38.01 -35.47
N THR A 339 8.01 38.53 -35.71
CA THR A 339 7.76 39.70 -36.58
C THR A 339 6.88 40.70 -35.85
N GLU A 340 7.38 41.93 -35.73
CA GLU A 340 6.69 43.11 -35.19
C GLU A 340 5.50 43.51 -36.06
N GLU A 341 4.30 43.61 -35.47
CA GLU A 341 3.26 44.53 -35.94
C GLU A 341 2.71 45.36 -34.78
N VAL A 342 2.67 46.67 -35.02
CA VAL A 342 2.20 47.72 -34.12
C VAL A 342 0.67 47.75 -34.15
N ILE A 343 0.02 47.55 -33.00
CA ILE A 343 -1.42 47.79 -32.84
C ILE A 343 -1.71 48.67 -31.62
N VAL A 344 -2.63 49.59 -31.88
CA VAL A 344 -3.03 50.78 -31.12
C VAL A 344 -3.81 50.39 -29.86
N ALA A 345 -3.48 51.02 -28.73
CA ALA A 345 -4.14 50.82 -27.46
C ALA A 345 -5.59 51.35 -27.47
N THR A 346 -6.53 50.44 -27.29
CA THR A 346 -7.88 50.73 -26.76
C THR A 346 -8.01 49.99 -25.44
N GLU A 347 -8.33 50.74 -24.38
CA GLU A 347 -8.49 50.26 -23.02
C GLU A 347 -9.66 49.25 -22.94
N GLU A 348 -9.32 48.00 -22.66
CA GLU A 348 -10.25 46.89 -22.45
C GLU A 348 -10.77 46.94 -21.01
N PRO A 349 -12.05 46.59 -20.75
CA PRO A 349 -12.54 46.39 -19.37
C PRO A 349 -11.67 45.33 -18.68
N PRO A 350 -11.56 45.33 -17.34
CA PRO A 350 -10.78 44.30 -16.66
C PRO A 350 -11.30 42.93 -17.11
N ALA A 351 -10.40 42.16 -17.71
CA ALA A 351 -10.69 40.80 -18.13
C ALA A 351 -11.20 40.05 -16.89
N ALA A 352 -12.37 39.41 -17.02
CA ALA A 352 -12.72 38.34 -16.11
C ALA A 352 -11.54 37.36 -16.13
N ASP A 353 -10.98 37.05 -14.96
CA ASP A 353 -9.95 36.04 -14.82
C ASP A 353 -10.40 34.79 -15.59
N ALA A 354 -9.50 34.24 -16.41
CA ALA A 354 -9.78 33.04 -17.18
C ALA A 354 -10.25 31.94 -16.22
N ALA A 355 -11.30 31.20 -16.60
CA ALA A 355 -11.86 30.11 -15.82
C ALA A 355 -10.75 29.20 -15.26
N ALA A 356 -10.67 29.06 -13.94
CA ALA A 356 -9.68 28.20 -13.31
C ALA A 356 -10.12 26.75 -13.48
N THR A 357 -9.23 25.92 -14.03
CA THR A 357 -9.49 24.48 -14.21
C THR A 357 -8.65 23.70 -13.21
N ILE A 358 -9.29 22.80 -12.46
CA ILE A 358 -8.67 21.93 -11.48
C ILE A 358 -8.85 20.50 -11.96
N ASP A 359 -7.77 19.91 -12.44
CA ASP A 359 -7.78 18.50 -12.78
C ASP A 359 -7.83 17.67 -11.49
N MET A 360 -8.69 16.66 -11.45
CA MET A 360 -8.66 15.58 -10.47
C MET A 360 -7.98 14.41 -11.13
N ALA A 361 -6.76 14.11 -10.68
CA ALA A 361 -5.98 13.00 -11.19
C ALA A 361 -5.14 12.41 -10.05
N ASN A 362 -4.92 11.11 -10.09
CA ASN A 362 -4.24 10.30 -9.10
C ASN A 362 -4.78 10.53 -7.68
N PHE A 363 -6.11 10.56 -7.51
CA PHE A 363 -6.77 10.81 -6.22
C PHE A 363 -6.36 12.13 -5.56
N ALA A 364 -5.97 13.13 -6.35
CA ALA A 364 -5.59 14.45 -5.88
C ALA A 364 -6.26 15.53 -6.72
N TYR A 365 -6.43 16.70 -6.13
CA TYR A 365 -6.62 17.92 -6.91
C TYR A 365 -5.24 18.34 -7.42
N VAL A 366 -4.99 18.24 -8.71
CA VAL A 366 -3.65 18.49 -9.29
C VAL A 366 -3.17 19.92 -8.99
N SER A 367 -4.12 20.86 -8.86
CA SER A 367 -3.87 22.21 -8.35
C SER A 367 -4.43 22.36 -6.94
N ASN A 368 -3.57 22.22 -5.93
CA ASN A 368 -3.99 22.20 -4.51
C ASN A 368 -4.22 23.59 -3.89
N ASP A 369 -3.74 24.66 -4.52
CA ASP A 369 -3.90 26.05 -4.04
C ASP A 369 -4.21 26.99 -5.21
N VAL A 370 -5.49 27.28 -5.41
CA VAL A 370 -5.96 28.15 -6.50
C VAL A 370 -6.40 29.50 -5.93
N THR A 371 -5.86 30.59 -6.47
CA THR A 371 -6.32 31.96 -6.15
C THR A 371 -7.09 32.54 -7.33
N VAL A 372 -8.31 33.03 -7.10
CA VAL A 372 -9.20 33.62 -8.13
C VAL A 372 -9.86 34.90 -7.62
N SER A 373 -10.26 35.78 -8.53
CA SER A 373 -11.06 36.97 -8.19
C SER A 373 -12.55 36.62 -8.03
N VAL A 374 -13.30 37.41 -7.26
CA VAL A 374 -14.77 37.28 -7.15
C VAL A 374 -15.43 37.25 -8.53
N GLY A 375 -16.40 36.34 -8.70
CA GLY A 375 -17.12 36.12 -9.95
C GLY A 375 -16.45 35.10 -10.89
N THR A 376 -15.31 34.53 -10.50
CA THR A 376 -14.62 33.51 -11.30
C THR A 376 -15.32 32.16 -11.20
N ALA A 377 -15.46 31.49 -12.36
CA ALA A 377 -15.91 30.11 -12.45
C ALA A 377 -14.72 29.15 -12.35
N VAL A 378 -14.77 28.23 -11.38
CA VAL A 378 -13.81 27.14 -11.19
C VAL A 378 -14.41 25.85 -11.71
N THR A 379 -13.70 25.15 -12.59
CA THR A 379 -14.13 23.88 -13.19
C THR A 379 -13.24 22.76 -12.69
N TRP A 380 -13.83 21.74 -12.10
CA TRP A 380 -13.13 20.49 -11.82
C TRP A 380 -13.35 19.52 -12.96
N ILE A 381 -12.28 18.85 -13.40
CA ILE A 381 -12.33 17.82 -14.44
C ILE A 381 -11.84 16.52 -13.82
N ASN A 382 -12.67 15.49 -13.81
CA ASN A 382 -12.25 14.17 -13.37
C ASN A 382 -11.44 13.52 -14.49
N LYS A 383 -10.11 13.49 -14.33
CA LYS A 383 -9.19 12.86 -15.27
C LYS A 383 -8.73 11.49 -14.80
N ASP A 384 -9.16 11.04 -13.62
CA ASP A 384 -8.94 9.67 -13.21
C ASP A 384 -9.81 8.73 -14.05
N GLY A 385 -9.21 7.65 -14.55
CA GLY A 385 -9.81 6.72 -15.51
C GLY A 385 -10.95 5.86 -14.96
N GLY A 386 -11.30 5.99 -13.68
CA GLY A 386 -12.22 5.09 -12.97
C GLY A 386 -12.93 5.71 -11.76
N PRO A 387 -12.22 6.15 -10.70
CA PRO A 387 -12.85 6.62 -9.46
C PRO A 387 -13.70 7.88 -9.68
N ARG A 388 -14.86 7.91 -9.00
CA ARG A 388 -15.68 9.12 -8.92
C ARG A 388 -15.07 10.07 -7.91
N HIS A 389 -15.08 11.36 -8.22
CA HIS A 389 -14.60 12.39 -7.31
C HIS A 389 -15.67 13.44 -7.06
N SER A 390 -15.53 14.16 -5.96
CA SER A 390 -16.33 15.34 -5.63
C SER A 390 -15.38 16.45 -5.21
N ALA A 391 -15.82 17.70 -5.27
CA ALA A 391 -15.26 18.81 -4.55
C ALA A 391 -16.31 19.32 -3.57
N THR A 392 -16.06 19.13 -2.28
CA THR A 392 -17.02 19.41 -1.20
C THR A 392 -16.35 20.27 -0.14
N ALA A 393 -16.91 21.46 0.14
CA ALA A 393 -16.32 22.38 1.10
C ALA A 393 -16.47 21.87 2.54
N SER A 394 -15.40 21.98 3.33
CA SER A 394 -15.39 21.56 4.74
C SER A 394 -16.38 22.34 5.62
N ASP A 395 -16.71 23.57 5.23
CA ASP A 395 -17.70 24.43 5.90
C ASP A 395 -19.13 24.27 5.33
N GLY A 396 -19.32 23.40 4.33
CA GLY A 396 -20.59 23.16 3.66
C GLY A 396 -21.03 24.27 2.69
N SER A 397 -20.15 25.20 2.33
CA SER A 397 -20.47 26.31 1.42
C SER A 397 -20.70 25.88 -0.03
N PHE A 398 -20.14 24.74 -0.48
CA PHE A 398 -20.43 24.14 -1.78
C PHE A 398 -20.23 22.61 -1.78
N ASP A 399 -20.87 21.94 -2.75
CA ASP A 399 -20.70 20.51 -3.03
C ASP A 399 -21.01 20.22 -4.51
N THR A 400 -20.06 19.61 -5.24
CA THR A 400 -20.29 19.19 -6.63
C THR A 400 -21.08 17.89 -6.75
N SER A 401 -21.29 17.17 -5.65
CA SER A 401 -21.59 15.72 -5.67
C SER A 401 -20.50 14.91 -6.38
N LEU A 402 -20.61 13.58 -6.34
CA LEU A 402 -19.71 12.68 -7.06
C LEU A 402 -19.97 12.73 -8.57
N PHE A 403 -18.92 12.84 -9.37
CA PHE A 403 -18.98 12.80 -10.83
C PHE A 403 -17.94 11.85 -11.43
N ASP A 404 -18.30 11.27 -12.57
CA ASP A 404 -17.60 10.14 -13.18
C ASP A 404 -16.34 10.57 -13.93
N ALA A 405 -15.50 9.58 -14.28
CA ALA A 405 -14.32 9.76 -15.11
C ALA A 405 -14.66 10.50 -16.42
N GLY A 406 -13.88 11.53 -16.76
CA GLY A 406 -14.08 12.39 -17.92
C GLY A 406 -15.18 13.44 -17.77
N GLU A 407 -15.95 13.43 -16.68
CA GLU A 407 -16.94 14.49 -16.41
C GLU A 407 -16.29 15.73 -15.80
N GLN A 408 -16.98 16.86 -15.94
CA GLN A 408 -16.55 18.13 -15.38
C GLN A 408 -17.72 18.86 -14.71
N VAL A 409 -17.43 19.52 -13.59
CA VAL A 409 -18.42 20.32 -12.85
C VAL A 409 -17.83 21.71 -12.59
N THR A 410 -18.65 22.75 -12.75
CA THR A 410 -18.23 24.15 -12.60
C THR A 410 -19.01 24.84 -11.49
N ILE A 411 -18.32 25.57 -10.62
CA ILE A 411 -18.92 26.42 -9.57
C ILE A 411 -18.36 27.83 -9.69
N THR A 412 -19.21 28.85 -9.57
CA THR A 412 -18.82 30.27 -9.53
C THR A 412 -18.69 30.74 -8.08
N PHE A 413 -17.59 31.44 -7.77
CA PHE A 413 -17.33 31.96 -6.43
C PHE A 413 -17.57 33.48 -6.36
N ASP A 414 -18.67 33.90 -5.73
CA ASP A 414 -19.10 35.30 -5.66
C ASP A 414 -18.74 36.00 -4.33
N THR A 415 -18.08 35.31 -3.41
CA THR A 415 -17.75 35.85 -2.07
C THR A 415 -16.26 35.69 -1.79
N PRO A 416 -15.55 36.75 -1.38
CA PRO A 416 -14.16 36.64 -0.96
C PRO A 416 -14.01 35.72 0.25
N GLY A 417 -12.95 34.92 0.28
CA GLY A 417 -12.70 33.98 1.37
C GLY A 417 -11.77 32.85 1.00
N THR A 418 -11.41 32.03 1.99
CA THR A 418 -10.63 30.82 1.80
C THR A 418 -11.52 29.61 2.03
N TYR A 419 -11.60 28.75 1.02
CA TYR A 419 -12.44 27.57 1.00
C TYR A 419 -11.57 26.32 1.02
N VAL A 420 -11.53 25.63 2.16
CA VAL A 420 -10.94 24.28 2.24
C VAL A 420 -11.99 23.29 1.76
N TYR A 421 -11.61 22.38 0.88
CA TYR A 421 -12.52 21.40 0.29
C TYR A 421 -11.83 20.05 0.09
N TYR A 422 -12.64 18.99 0.05
CA TYR A 422 -12.17 17.61 0.01
C TYR A 422 -13.06 16.75 -0.89
N CYS A 423 -12.52 15.61 -1.35
CA CYS A 423 -13.33 14.59 -2.01
C CYS A 423 -14.00 13.72 -0.94
N THR A 424 -15.31 13.51 -1.05
CA THR A 424 -16.09 12.77 -0.06
C THR A 424 -15.75 11.28 0.06
N LEU A 425 -15.05 10.71 -0.94
CA LEU A 425 -14.59 9.32 -0.93
C LEU A 425 -13.13 9.17 -0.50
N HIS A 426 -12.28 10.14 -0.87
CA HIS A 426 -10.82 9.99 -0.82
C HIS A 426 -10.12 11.06 0.04
N GLY A 427 -10.88 11.91 0.71
CA GLY A 427 -10.39 12.93 1.63
C GLY A 427 -11.34 13.17 2.80
N SER A 428 -10.94 14.08 3.70
CA SER A 428 -11.68 14.40 4.93
C SER A 428 -11.82 15.91 5.14
N PRO A 429 -12.87 16.37 5.87
CA PRO A 429 -13.07 17.80 6.16
C PRO A 429 -11.92 18.48 6.91
N ASP A 430 -11.07 17.71 7.59
CA ASP A 430 -9.91 18.19 8.35
C ASP A 430 -8.67 18.50 7.49
N GLY A 431 -8.76 18.30 6.17
CA GLY A 431 -7.66 18.53 5.23
C GLY A 431 -6.79 17.32 4.97
N SER A 432 -7.17 16.13 5.44
CA SER A 432 -6.46 14.87 5.17
C SER A 432 -6.91 14.23 3.84
N GLY A 433 -6.00 13.50 3.18
CA GLY A 433 -6.28 12.79 1.92
C GLY A 433 -6.42 13.74 0.72
N MET A 434 -7.38 13.46 -0.17
CA MET A 434 -7.72 14.32 -1.30
C MET A 434 -8.43 15.59 -0.83
N ALA A 435 -7.65 16.59 -0.41
CA ALA A 435 -8.10 17.90 0.05
C ALA A 435 -7.23 19.03 -0.53
N ALA A 436 -7.83 20.21 -0.71
CA ALA A 436 -7.19 21.37 -1.32
C ALA A 436 -7.86 22.68 -0.84
N THR A 437 -7.28 23.82 -1.24
CA THR A 437 -7.76 25.15 -0.87
C THR A 437 -8.00 26.05 -2.10
N ILE A 438 -9.11 26.79 -2.09
CA ILE A 438 -9.34 27.92 -3.02
C ILE A 438 -9.35 29.23 -2.22
N THR A 439 -8.60 30.22 -2.65
CA THR A 439 -8.64 31.59 -2.12
C THR A 439 -9.30 32.52 -3.12
N VAL A 440 -10.38 33.19 -2.70
CA VAL A 440 -11.14 34.15 -3.51
C VAL A 440 -10.83 35.56 -3.03
N THR A 441 -10.25 36.38 -3.90
CA THR A 441 -9.89 37.78 -3.64
C THR A 441 -10.91 38.75 -4.25
N GLU A 442 -10.98 39.98 -3.73
CA GLU A 442 -11.87 41.03 -4.25
C GLU A 442 -11.53 41.49 -5.68
#